data_AF-A0A8J2JDU1-F1
#
_entry.id   AF-A0A8J2JDU1-F1
#
_cell.length_a   1.000
_cell.length_b   1.000
_cell.length_c   1.000
_cell.angle_alpha   90.00
_cell.angle_beta   90.00
_cell.angle_gamma   90.00
#
_symmetry.space_group_name_H-M   'P 1'
#
loop_
_entity.id
_entity.type
_entity.pdbx_description
1 polymer ?
#
loop_
_entity_poly.entity_id
_entity_poly.type
_entity_poly.pdbx_seq_one_letter_code
_entity_poly.pdbx_strand_id
1 'polypeptide(L)'
;MKQPSFLDFPQEIQLQIAEYLPQTLLARLCMTCRSLNNLAEPLLYSTIHFLWVQRYYPPIRQAICLIQTLLKRPELCDYVRSLEFVGDLHIDLNDALWPHEQPEPPHVPVPPLDLLATVIEATGMEQTSAVNWINKVLYCDAYAYLDVREGIQLSTLSKIHEKWADATMALLLCLLPGLSKFSASRNWTEETRTLEAVFGLSLCPTTGDLSFPNLQSLIDLSVASTVGNFLPNLDPENTAEALSTFYLPNIRRLSVSIDNPVQFTWPNPLPPNPAFLTSLDIYRLRECYLASILSVTKNLKSLRYEWHYRPDIDEHVSIDTVLLDTMIEAFLEVSDTLEELHITAWIAAAFSQGMYDDPDITFRKSLAQISRMKRLKTLHVPWVFLTGWGILPTIKQIGHTLPTTLQHLTLNRDLMRVRELEPPDKAMVSALEQEFANGAFWNAKSLKSICLPQSFYRRGGWSEECQERLEVLGAQSGVTLTFDTSLPEY
;
A
#
# COMPACT_ATOMS: atom_id res chain seq x y z
N MET A 1 20.51 17.76 -50.53
CA MET A 1 20.89 17.04 -49.30
C MET A 1 19.74 16.12 -48.93
N LYS A 2 19.97 14.81 -48.74
CA LYS A 2 18.93 13.91 -48.21
C LYS A 2 18.71 14.28 -46.73
N GLN A 3 17.46 14.46 -46.33
CA GLN A 3 17.15 14.58 -44.90
C GLN A 3 17.53 13.26 -44.21
N PRO A 4 18.22 13.29 -43.07
CA PRO A 4 18.53 12.09 -42.32
C PRO A 4 17.22 11.43 -41.84
N SER A 5 17.14 10.11 -42.03
CA SER A 5 16.10 9.27 -41.46
C SER A 5 16.29 9.15 -39.94
N PHE A 6 15.22 8.88 -39.22
CA PHE A 6 15.29 8.58 -37.78
C PHE A 6 16.28 7.42 -37.48
N LEU A 7 16.35 6.44 -38.37
CA LEU A 7 17.26 5.29 -38.24
C LEU A 7 18.74 5.64 -38.51
N ASP A 8 19.02 6.85 -39.00
CA ASP A 8 20.39 7.31 -39.26
C ASP A 8 21.03 7.92 -37.99
N PHE A 9 20.26 8.14 -36.91
CA PHE A 9 20.79 8.60 -35.62
C PHE A 9 21.43 7.45 -34.82
N PRO A 10 22.36 7.72 -33.89
CA PRO A 10 22.87 6.72 -32.95
C PRO A 10 21.74 6.04 -32.15
N GLN A 11 21.93 4.78 -31.79
CA GLN A 11 20.90 3.98 -31.11
C GLN A 11 20.48 4.59 -29.77
N GLU A 12 21.40 5.26 -29.07
CA GLU A 12 21.14 5.95 -27.81
C GLU A 12 20.14 7.11 -28.00
N ILE A 13 20.25 7.84 -29.11
CA ILE A 13 19.30 8.93 -29.44
C ILE A 13 17.95 8.35 -29.87
N GLN A 14 17.96 7.26 -30.63
CA GLN A 14 16.73 6.58 -31.02
C GLN A 14 15.97 6.06 -29.79
N LEU A 15 16.68 5.45 -28.82
CA LEU A 15 16.12 4.96 -27.56
C LEU A 15 15.57 6.11 -26.71
N GLN A 16 16.34 7.18 -26.51
CA GLN A 16 15.86 8.34 -25.76
C GLN A 16 14.58 8.90 -26.35
N ILE A 17 14.48 9.05 -27.67
CA ILE A 17 13.26 9.53 -28.32
C ILE A 17 12.11 8.54 -28.12
N ALA A 18 12.37 7.24 -28.28
CA ALA A 18 11.36 6.20 -28.14
C ALA A 18 10.82 6.08 -26.69
N GLU A 19 11.66 6.28 -25.67
CA GLU A 19 11.28 6.28 -24.25
C GLU A 19 10.22 7.33 -23.90
N TYR A 20 10.17 8.46 -24.63
CA TYR A 20 9.14 9.50 -24.44
C TYR A 20 7.84 9.24 -25.22
N LEU A 21 7.77 8.17 -26.02
CA LEU A 21 6.57 7.89 -26.80
C LEU A 21 5.51 7.18 -25.95
N PRO A 22 4.22 7.53 -26.09
CA PRO A 22 3.14 6.78 -25.48
C PRO A 22 3.09 5.36 -26.02
N GLN A 23 2.60 4.43 -25.20
CA GLN A 23 2.57 2.98 -25.50
C GLN A 23 1.85 2.66 -26.83
N THR A 24 0.83 3.44 -27.21
CA THR A 24 0.13 3.31 -28.48
C THR A 24 1.00 3.62 -29.70
N LEU A 25 1.91 4.60 -29.59
CA LEU A 25 2.86 4.92 -30.65
C LEU A 25 4.01 3.91 -30.69
N LEU A 26 4.48 3.42 -29.55
CA LEU A 26 5.45 2.30 -29.49
C LEU A 26 4.90 1.06 -30.20
N ALA A 27 3.64 0.68 -29.92
CA ALA A 27 2.98 -0.43 -30.61
C ALA A 27 2.91 -0.22 -32.12
N ARG A 28 2.60 1.01 -32.58
CA ARG A 28 2.61 1.34 -34.02
C ARG A 28 4.00 1.24 -34.61
N LEU A 29 5.04 1.73 -33.92
CA LEU A 29 6.44 1.61 -34.36
C LEU A 29 6.84 0.15 -34.52
N CYS A 30 6.44 -0.72 -33.60
CA CYS A 30 6.68 -2.16 -33.70
C CYS A 30 6.14 -2.80 -34.99
N MET A 31 5.11 -2.21 -35.59
CA MET A 31 4.46 -2.72 -36.80
C MET A 31 5.03 -2.15 -38.09
N THR A 32 5.94 -1.16 -38.03
CA THR A 32 6.44 -0.45 -39.23
C THR A 32 7.56 -1.20 -39.96
N CYS A 33 8.66 -1.52 -39.26
CA CYS A 33 9.79 -2.25 -39.82
C CYS A 33 10.57 -3.00 -38.72
N ARG A 34 11.41 -3.98 -39.12
CA ARG A 34 12.17 -4.81 -38.18
C ARG A 34 13.11 -4.02 -37.25
N SER A 35 13.76 -2.97 -37.75
CA SER A 35 14.66 -2.15 -36.92
C SER A 35 13.91 -1.38 -35.85
N LEU A 36 12.75 -0.80 -36.20
CA LEU A 36 11.90 -0.10 -35.23
C LEU A 36 11.19 -1.08 -34.28
N ASN A 37 10.88 -2.29 -34.73
CA ASN A 37 10.39 -3.36 -33.87
C ASN A 37 11.42 -3.76 -32.80
N ASN A 38 12.67 -4.02 -33.19
CA ASN A 38 13.74 -4.34 -32.24
C ASN A 38 14.01 -3.21 -31.22
N LEU A 39 13.79 -1.95 -31.62
CA LEU A 39 13.93 -0.79 -30.74
C LEU A 39 12.74 -0.64 -29.78
N ALA A 40 11.51 -0.74 -30.29
CA ALA A 40 10.30 -0.41 -29.56
C ALA A 40 9.70 -1.58 -28.78
N GLU A 41 9.94 -2.83 -29.16
CA GLU A 41 9.38 -4.01 -28.49
C GLU A 41 9.82 -4.11 -27.02
N PRO A 42 11.11 -3.94 -26.66
CA PRO A 42 11.53 -3.94 -25.26
C PRO A 42 10.87 -2.82 -24.45
N LEU A 43 10.70 -1.64 -25.05
CA LEU A 43 10.06 -0.49 -24.39
C LEU A 43 8.55 -0.73 -24.21
N LEU A 44 7.89 -1.35 -25.20
CA LEU A 44 6.46 -1.66 -25.18
C LEU A 44 6.09 -2.59 -24.02
N TYR A 45 6.93 -3.60 -23.75
CA TYR A 45 6.73 -4.58 -22.68
C TYR A 45 7.39 -4.18 -21.35
N SER A 46 8.16 -3.09 -21.31
CA SER A 46 8.90 -2.68 -20.11
C SER A 46 8.02 -2.43 -18.88
N THR A 47 6.81 -1.91 -19.10
CA THR A 47 5.82 -1.63 -18.06
C THR A 47 4.47 -2.18 -18.48
N ILE A 48 3.94 -3.08 -17.66
CA ILE A 48 2.61 -3.65 -17.83
C ILE A 48 1.70 -3.08 -16.75
N HIS A 49 0.57 -2.53 -17.19
CA HIS A 49 -0.41 -1.90 -16.32
C HIS A 49 -1.79 -2.52 -16.53
N PHE A 50 -2.39 -3.01 -15.45
CA PHE A 50 -3.77 -3.49 -15.41
C PHE A 50 -4.61 -2.53 -14.58
N LEU A 51 -5.67 -2.01 -15.19
CA LEU A 51 -6.66 -1.18 -14.51
C LEU A 51 -7.91 -2.02 -14.23
N TRP A 52 -8.33 -2.06 -12.97
CA TRP A 52 -9.59 -2.69 -12.55
C TRP A 52 -10.40 -1.76 -11.66
N VAL A 53 -11.50 -1.23 -12.21
CA VAL A 53 -12.52 -0.52 -11.44
C VAL A 53 -13.51 -1.56 -10.93
N GLN A 54 -13.64 -1.67 -9.59
CA GLN A 54 -14.35 -2.79 -8.93
C GLN A 54 -15.82 -2.95 -9.38
N ARG A 55 -16.42 -1.89 -9.95
CA ARG A 55 -17.76 -1.92 -10.56
C ARG A 55 -17.89 -2.87 -11.77
N TYR A 56 -16.79 -3.23 -12.43
CA TYR A 56 -16.79 -4.02 -13.66
C TYR A 56 -16.01 -5.34 -13.49
N TYR A 57 -16.14 -6.21 -14.49
CA TYR A 57 -15.31 -7.40 -14.58
C TYR A 57 -13.82 -7.02 -14.54
N PRO A 58 -12.99 -7.80 -13.84
CA PRO A 58 -11.55 -7.65 -13.91
C PRO A 58 -11.06 -7.76 -15.37
N PRO A 59 -9.89 -7.23 -15.71
CA PRO A 59 -9.34 -7.23 -17.07
C PRO A 59 -8.80 -8.63 -17.46
N ILE A 60 -9.64 -9.66 -17.36
CA ILE A 60 -9.31 -11.07 -17.54
C ILE A 60 -8.80 -11.34 -18.94
N ARG A 61 -9.50 -10.82 -19.95
CA ARG A 61 -9.10 -11.01 -21.35
C ARG A 61 -7.70 -10.46 -21.61
N GLN A 62 -7.40 -9.27 -21.10
CA GLN A 62 -6.09 -8.62 -21.25
C GLN A 62 -4.99 -9.45 -20.57
N ALA A 63 -5.22 -9.87 -19.32
CA ALA A 63 -4.25 -10.64 -18.56
C ALA A 63 -3.99 -12.01 -19.19
N ILE A 64 -5.03 -12.74 -19.58
CA ILE A 64 -4.88 -14.04 -20.22
C ILE A 64 -4.20 -13.90 -21.59
N CYS A 65 -4.53 -12.90 -22.41
CA CYS A 65 -3.82 -12.65 -23.67
C CYS A 65 -2.33 -12.36 -23.45
N LEU A 66 -1.98 -11.61 -22.41
CA LEU A 66 -0.59 -11.35 -22.06
C LEU A 66 0.12 -12.63 -21.61
N ILE A 67 -0.48 -13.38 -20.69
CA ILE A 67 0.05 -14.67 -20.21
C ILE A 67 0.31 -15.61 -21.40
N GLN A 68 -0.64 -15.74 -22.31
CA GLN A 68 -0.47 -16.55 -23.53
C GLN A 68 0.69 -16.06 -24.38
N THR A 69 0.89 -14.75 -24.47
CA THR A 69 1.98 -14.15 -25.26
C THR A 69 3.33 -14.44 -24.61
N LEU A 70 3.45 -14.23 -23.28
CA LEU A 70 4.67 -14.48 -22.52
C LEU A 70 5.05 -15.97 -22.52
N LEU A 71 4.07 -16.87 -22.39
CA LEU A 71 4.31 -18.31 -22.46
C LEU A 71 4.77 -18.78 -23.85
N LYS A 72 4.30 -18.14 -24.92
CA LYS A 72 4.70 -18.45 -26.31
C LYS A 72 6.00 -17.78 -26.74
N ARG A 73 6.35 -16.66 -26.10
CA ARG A 73 7.53 -15.83 -26.39
C ARG A 73 8.26 -15.49 -25.09
N PRO A 74 8.95 -16.47 -24.46
CA PRO A 74 9.63 -16.27 -23.17
C PRO A 74 10.67 -15.14 -23.19
N GLU A 75 11.23 -14.79 -24.36
CA GLU A 75 12.16 -13.68 -24.51
C GLU A 75 11.57 -12.32 -24.13
N LEU A 76 10.23 -12.19 -24.17
CA LEU A 76 9.54 -10.97 -23.76
C LEU A 76 9.53 -10.80 -22.23
N CYS A 77 9.63 -11.89 -21.47
CA CYS A 77 9.66 -11.84 -20.01
C CYS A 77 10.87 -11.05 -19.49
N ASP A 78 12.00 -11.09 -20.22
CA ASP A 78 13.22 -10.36 -19.88
C ASP A 78 13.11 -8.84 -20.06
N TYR A 79 12.12 -8.39 -20.85
CA TYR A 79 11.88 -6.97 -21.08
C TYR A 79 11.04 -6.34 -19.99
N VAL A 80 10.18 -7.10 -19.30
CA VAL A 80 9.28 -6.56 -18.28
C VAL A 80 10.05 -6.16 -17.03
N ARG A 81 9.94 -4.88 -16.65
CA ARG A 81 10.59 -4.29 -15.47
C ARG A 81 9.61 -3.79 -14.43
N SER A 82 8.39 -3.42 -14.83
CA SER A 82 7.33 -2.97 -13.93
C SER A 82 6.01 -3.69 -14.21
N LEU A 83 5.35 -4.14 -13.15
CA LEU A 83 4.01 -4.71 -13.18
C LEU A 83 3.13 -3.96 -12.17
N GLU A 84 2.08 -3.32 -12.66
CA GLU A 84 1.24 -2.41 -11.89
C GLU A 84 -0.23 -2.81 -12.01
N PHE A 85 -0.84 -3.19 -10.90
CA PHE A 85 -2.24 -3.54 -10.77
C PHE A 85 -2.98 -2.42 -10.04
N VAL A 86 -3.54 -1.51 -10.81
CA VAL A 86 -4.20 -0.30 -10.30
C VAL A 86 -5.70 -0.53 -10.28
N GLY A 87 -6.32 0.01 -9.24
CA GLY A 87 -7.74 -0.09 -9.01
C GLY A 87 -8.24 1.18 -8.36
N ASP A 88 -9.46 1.54 -8.75
CA ASP A 88 -10.20 2.65 -8.19
C ASP A 88 -11.36 2.09 -7.34
N LEU A 89 -11.45 2.54 -6.09
CA LEU A 89 -12.44 2.13 -5.08
C LEU A 89 -13.78 2.87 -5.25
N HIS A 90 -14.06 3.53 -6.38
CA HIS A 90 -15.30 4.27 -6.56
C HIS A 90 -16.54 3.37 -6.52
N ILE A 91 -16.99 3.05 -5.31
CA ILE A 91 -18.26 2.43 -4.98
C ILE A 91 -19.17 3.55 -4.48
N ASP A 92 -19.78 4.32 -5.38
CA ASP A 92 -21.01 5.01 -5.00
C ASP A 92 -22.08 3.93 -4.74
N LEU A 93 -22.31 3.61 -3.47
CA LEU A 93 -23.31 2.65 -3.01
C LEU A 93 -24.75 3.07 -3.38
N ASN A 94 -24.95 4.32 -3.81
CA ASN A 94 -26.23 4.83 -4.28
C ASN A 94 -26.49 4.55 -5.77
N ASP A 95 -25.47 4.07 -6.49
CA ASP A 95 -25.52 3.81 -7.93
C ASP A 95 -25.36 2.31 -8.17
N ALA A 96 -26.30 1.53 -7.60
CA ALA A 96 -26.42 0.12 -7.93
C ALA A 96 -26.72 0.02 -9.43
N LEU A 97 -25.87 -0.66 -10.18
CA LEU A 97 -26.13 -0.98 -11.60
C LEU A 97 -27.54 -1.57 -11.68
N TRP A 98 -28.40 -0.92 -12.45
CA TRP A 98 -29.71 -1.49 -12.77
C TRP A 98 -29.48 -2.88 -13.38
N PRO A 99 -30.36 -3.87 -13.18
CA PRO A 99 -30.19 -5.24 -13.69
C PRO A 99 -29.89 -5.35 -15.20
N HIS A 100 -30.10 -4.27 -15.95
CA HIS A 100 -29.89 -4.17 -17.40
C HIS A 100 -28.55 -3.54 -17.79
N GLU A 101 -27.68 -3.16 -16.84
CA GLU A 101 -26.38 -2.51 -17.09
C GLU A 101 -25.16 -3.37 -16.74
N GLN A 102 -25.36 -4.61 -16.25
CA GLN A 102 -24.22 -5.52 -16.10
C GLN A 102 -23.65 -5.84 -17.50
N PRO A 103 -22.36 -5.57 -17.75
CA PRO A 103 -21.73 -5.94 -19.01
C PRO A 103 -21.89 -7.45 -19.24
N GLU A 104 -21.91 -7.90 -20.48
CA GLU A 104 -21.77 -9.34 -20.73
C GLU A 104 -20.38 -9.81 -20.26
N PRO A 105 -20.26 -11.04 -19.71
CA PRO A 105 -18.96 -11.59 -19.33
C PRO A 105 -18.01 -11.57 -20.53
N PRO A 106 -16.76 -11.10 -20.37
CA PRO A 106 -15.83 -11.02 -21.47
C PRO A 106 -15.53 -12.43 -22.01
N HIS A 107 -15.52 -12.59 -23.32
CA HIS A 107 -15.08 -13.85 -23.93
C HIS A 107 -13.58 -14.07 -23.63
N VAL A 108 -13.28 -15.05 -22.79
CA VAL A 108 -11.92 -15.38 -22.35
C VAL A 108 -11.29 -16.40 -23.31
N PRO A 109 -10.10 -16.15 -23.87
CA PRO A 109 -9.42 -17.14 -24.69
C PRO A 109 -8.85 -18.27 -23.81
N VAL A 110 -8.88 -19.51 -24.27
CA VAL A 110 -8.33 -20.65 -23.53
C VAL A 110 -6.80 -20.55 -23.47
N PRO A 111 -6.17 -20.41 -22.28
CA PRO A 111 -4.72 -20.37 -22.17
C PRO A 111 -4.07 -21.74 -22.40
N PRO A 112 -2.77 -21.80 -22.75
CA PRO A 112 -2.05 -23.05 -22.94
C PRO A 112 -1.85 -23.77 -21.59
N LEU A 113 -2.77 -24.68 -21.27
CA LEU A 113 -2.83 -25.40 -19.98
C LEU A 113 -1.51 -26.09 -19.62
N ASP A 114 -0.90 -26.79 -20.59
CA ASP A 114 0.33 -27.54 -20.36
C ASP A 114 1.49 -26.62 -19.94
N LEU A 115 1.60 -25.45 -20.56
CA LEU A 115 2.63 -24.45 -20.23
C LEU A 115 2.36 -23.80 -18.87
N LEU A 116 1.09 -23.51 -18.56
CA LEU A 116 0.69 -22.98 -17.26
C LEU A 116 1.03 -23.96 -16.14
N ALA A 117 0.64 -25.23 -16.30
CA ALA A 117 0.91 -26.28 -15.33
C ALA A 117 2.41 -26.42 -15.10
N THR A 118 3.21 -26.43 -16.18
CA THR A 118 4.68 -26.51 -16.09
C THR A 118 5.27 -25.38 -15.24
N VAL A 119 4.83 -24.13 -15.44
CA VAL A 119 5.33 -22.99 -14.68
C VAL A 119 4.92 -23.06 -13.20
N ILE A 120 3.67 -23.44 -12.93
CA ILE A 120 3.14 -23.52 -11.57
C ILE A 120 3.79 -24.69 -10.82
N GLU A 121 3.97 -25.85 -11.45
CA GLU A 121 4.66 -27.00 -10.86
C GLU A 121 6.15 -26.70 -10.59
N ALA A 122 6.79 -25.88 -11.44
CA ALA A 122 8.17 -25.44 -11.23
C ALA A 122 8.36 -24.56 -9.99
N THR A 123 7.29 -24.02 -9.40
CA THR A 123 7.38 -23.27 -8.13
C THR A 123 7.64 -24.16 -6.91
N GLY A 124 7.46 -25.48 -7.05
CA GLY A 124 7.68 -26.45 -5.97
C GLY A 124 6.54 -26.52 -4.94
N MET A 125 5.38 -25.91 -5.19
CA MET A 125 4.22 -26.10 -4.33
C MET A 125 3.70 -27.55 -4.34
N GLU A 126 2.96 -27.89 -3.29
CA GLU A 126 2.20 -29.14 -3.23
C GLU A 126 1.22 -29.27 -4.40
N GLN A 127 1.11 -30.48 -4.97
CA GLN A 127 0.25 -30.78 -6.12
C GLN A 127 -1.19 -30.28 -5.97
N THR A 128 -1.78 -30.43 -4.79
CA THR A 128 -3.16 -29.99 -4.48
C THR A 128 -3.30 -28.47 -4.59
N SER A 129 -2.31 -27.73 -4.09
CA SER A 129 -2.23 -26.27 -4.17
C SER A 129 -1.96 -25.79 -5.59
N ALA A 130 -1.10 -26.48 -6.34
CA ALA A 130 -0.84 -26.19 -7.75
C ALA A 130 -2.09 -26.35 -8.62
N VAL A 131 -2.85 -27.44 -8.44
CA VAL A 131 -4.13 -27.65 -9.15
C VAL A 131 -5.15 -26.57 -8.79
N ASN A 132 -5.27 -26.21 -7.51
CA ASN A 132 -6.15 -25.13 -7.08
C ASN A 132 -5.75 -23.78 -7.71
N TRP A 133 -4.45 -23.47 -7.76
CA TRP A 133 -3.96 -22.25 -8.41
C TRP A 133 -4.27 -22.25 -9.91
N ILE A 134 -4.01 -23.34 -10.64
CA ILE A 134 -4.39 -23.47 -12.06
C ILE A 134 -5.89 -23.15 -12.22
N ASN A 135 -6.76 -23.75 -11.42
CA ASN A 135 -8.20 -23.51 -11.50
C ASN A 135 -8.58 -22.04 -11.24
N LYS A 136 -7.91 -21.37 -10.30
CA LYS A 136 -8.10 -19.93 -10.04
C LYS A 136 -7.71 -19.07 -11.25
N VAL A 137 -6.59 -19.38 -11.94
CA VAL A 137 -6.13 -18.64 -13.14
C VAL A 137 -7.10 -18.83 -14.29
N LEU A 138 -7.58 -20.06 -14.50
CA LEU A 138 -8.36 -20.40 -15.68
C LEU A 138 -9.68 -19.67 -15.76
N TYR A 139 -10.23 -19.17 -14.64
CA TYR A 139 -11.50 -18.42 -14.54
C TYR A 139 -12.75 -19.20 -15.02
N CYS A 140 -12.57 -20.18 -15.93
CA CYS A 140 -13.58 -20.79 -16.80
C CYS A 140 -14.61 -21.65 -16.07
N ASP A 141 -14.30 -22.28 -14.94
CA ASP A 141 -15.28 -23.11 -14.23
C ASP A 141 -16.25 -22.28 -13.38
N ALA A 142 -15.89 -21.05 -13.01
CA ALA A 142 -16.69 -20.25 -12.12
C ALA A 142 -18.00 -19.73 -12.75
N TYR A 143 -18.05 -19.64 -14.10
CA TYR A 143 -19.23 -19.22 -14.84
C TYR A 143 -20.12 -20.36 -15.33
N ALA A 144 -19.54 -21.54 -15.59
CA ALA A 144 -20.30 -22.69 -16.09
C ALA A 144 -21.37 -23.18 -15.09
N TYR A 145 -21.22 -22.86 -13.80
CA TYR A 145 -22.18 -23.18 -12.74
C TYR A 145 -23.16 -22.03 -12.43
N LEU A 146 -23.06 -20.88 -13.10
CA LEU A 146 -23.89 -19.72 -12.82
C LEU A 146 -25.21 -19.69 -13.63
N ASP A 147 -25.94 -20.81 -13.68
CA ASP A 147 -27.40 -20.81 -13.91
C ASP A 147 -28.10 -20.28 -12.64
N VAL A 148 -27.70 -19.08 -12.18
CA VAL A 148 -28.07 -18.56 -10.86
C VAL A 148 -29.30 -17.68 -10.99
N ARG A 149 -30.37 -18.09 -10.29
CA ARG A 149 -31.58 -17.30 -10.07
C ARG A 149 -31.25 -15.95 -9.41
N GLU A 150 -31.93 -14.90 -9.86
CA GLU A 150 -31.85 -13.53 -9.35
C GLU A 150 -31.93 -13.49 -7.81
N GLY A 151 -30.90 -12.92 -7.16
CA GLY A 151 -30.94 -12.60 -5.72
C GLY A 151 -29.67 -12.92 -4.90
N ILE A 152 -28.81 -13.84 -5.33
CA ILE A 152 -27.61 -14.29 -4.57
C ILE A 152 -26.26 -13.94 -5.29
N GLN A 153 -26.30 -13.16 -6.37
CA GLN A 153 -25.24 -13.16 -7.40
C GLN A 153 -23.94 -12.36 -7.10
N LEU A 154 -23.99 -11.22 -6.41
CA LEU A 154 -22.84 -10.28 -6.39
C LEU A 154 -21.67 -10.71 -5.49
N SER A 155 -21.96 -11.26 -4.31
CA SER A 155 -20.90 -11.65 -3.35
C SER A 155 -20.12 -12.87 -3.82
N THR A 156 -20.76 -13.81 -4.50
CA THR A 156 -20.09 -14.97 -5.11
C THR A 156 -19.22 -14.55 -6.29
N LEU A 157 -19.71 -13.65 -7.15
CA LEU A 157 -18.91 -13.08 -8.26
C LEU A 157 -17.68 -12.32 -7.76
N SER A 158 -17.83 -11.52 -6.70
CA SER A 158 -16.70 -10.82 -6.05
C SER A 158 -15.62 -11.81 -5.62
N LYS A 159 -15.98 -12.87 -4.89
CA LYS A 159 -15.03 -13.90 -4.44
C LYS A 159 -14.32 -14.63 -5.57
N ILE A 160 -14.97 -14.80 -6.72
CA ILE A 160 -14.35 -15.37 -7.92
C ILE A 160 -13.31 -14.40 -8.48
N HIS A 161 -13.65 -13.12 -8.60
CA HIS A 161 -12.76 -12.08 -9.09
C HIS A 161 -11.52 -11.91 -8.20
N GLU A 162 -11.71 -11.92 -6.88
CA GLU A 162 -10.64 -11.84 -5.88
C GLU A 162 -9.64 -12.99 -6.03
N LYS A 163 -10.14 -14.24 -6.09
CA LYS A 163 -9.29 -15.43 -6.28
C LYS A 163 -8.56 -15.44 -7.63
N TRP A 164 -9.21 -14.96 -8.67
CA TRP A 164 -8.60 -14.85 -10.00
C TRP A 164 -7.48 -13.80 -10.00
N ALA A 165 -7.70 -12.65 -9.36
CA ALA A 165 -6.71 -11.59 -9.23
C ALA A 165 -5.46 -12.09 -8.51
N ASP A 166 -5.61 -12.69 -7.32
CA ASP A 166 -4.56 -13.35 -6.53
C ASP A 166 -3.69 -14.28 -7.38
N ALA A 167 -4.33 -15.26 -8.02
CA ALA A 167 -3.68 -16.28 -8.82
C ALA A 167 -2.97 -15.72 -10.07
N THR A 168 -3.56 -14.71 -10.71
CA THR A 168 -3.00 -14.07 -11.90
C THR A 168 -1.78 -13.23 -11.55
N MET A 169 -1.84 -12.47 -10.45
CA MET A 169 -0.71 -11.70 -9.94
C MET A 169 0.47 -12.61 -9.59
N ALA A 170 0.21 -13.70 -8.85
CA ALA A 170 1.21 -14.68 -8.50
C ALA A 170 1.89 -15.29 -9.73
N LEU A 171 1.11 -15.63 -10.76
CA LEU A 171 1.63 -16.26 -11.98
C LEU A 171 2.52 -15.31 -12.77
N LEU A 172 2.06 -14.07 -12.93
CA LEU A 172 2.85 -13.05 -13.61
C LEU A 172 4.14 -12.75 -12.84
N LEU A 173 4.10 -12.71 -11.51
CA LEU A 173 5.30 -12.57 -10.69
C LEU A 173 6.31 -13.70 -10.96
N CYS A 174 5.82 -14.94 -11.12
CA CYS A 174 6.67 -16.09 -11.44
C CYS A 174 7.25 -16.08 -12.86
N LEU A 175 6.52 -15.51 -13.82
CA LEU A 175 6.94 -15.49 -15.23
C LEU A 175 8.03 -14.46 -15.54
N LEU A 176 8.28 -13.50 -14.64
CA LEU A 176 9.02 -12.28 -14.95
C LEU A 176 10.33 -12.17 -14.15
N PRO A 177 11.44 -12.80 -14.61
CA PRO A 177 12.72 -12.83 -13.87
C PRO A 177 13.40 -11.46 -13.77
N GLY A 178 13.10 -10.55 -14.70
CA GLY A 178 13.65 -9.20 -14.77
C GLY A 178 12.88 -8.15 -13.97
N LEU A 179 11.82 -8.54 -13.26
CA LEU A 179 10.88 -7.62 -12.63
C LEU A 179 11.56 -6.83 -11.50
N SER A 180 11.49 -5.50 -11.60
CA SER A 180 12.10 -4.58 -10.63
C SER A 180 11.07 -3.85 -9.77
N LYS A 181 9.85 -3.68 -10.28
CA LYS A 181 8.74 -3.03 -9.59
C LYS A 181 7.49 -3.89 -9.69
N PHE A 182 6.88 -4.19 -8.56
CA PHE A 182 5.57 -4.82 -8.45
C PHE A 182 4.69 -3.95 -7.58
N SER A 183 3.50 -3.58 -8.06
CA SER A 183 2.53 -2.85 -7.25
C SER A 183 1.12 -3.39 -7.47
N ALA A 184 0.38 -3.58 -6.38
CA ALA A 184 -1.01 -4.00 -6.39
C ALA A 184 -1.84 -3.18 -5.41
N SER A 185 -2.87 -2.54 -5.94
CA SER A 185 -3.84 -1.72 -5.20
C SER A 185 -4.94 -2.58 -4.56
N ARG A 186 -5.71 -1.98 -3.65
CA ARG A 186 -6.70 -2.69 -2.80
C ARG A 186 -7.67 -3.58 -3.58
N ASN A 187 -8.16 -3.12 -4.73
CA ASN A 187 -9.10 -3.91 -5.56
C ASN A 187 -8.53 -5.28 -5.95
N TRP A 188 -7.21 -5.37 -6.13
CA TRP A 188 -6.53 -6.60 -6.53
C TRP A 188 -6.12 -7.47 -5.35
N THR A 189 -6.03 -6.90 -4.14
CA THR A 189 -5.40 -7.54 -2.98
C THR A 189 -6.40 -7.99 -1.92
N GLU A 190 -7.71 -8.00 -2.18
CA GLU A 190 -8.70 -8.54 -1.22
C GLU A 190 -8.42 -10.02 -0.85
N GLU A 191 -7.86 -10.78 -1.78
CA GLU A 191 -7.31 -12.12 -1.57
C GLU A 191 -5.86 -12.13 -2.07
N THR A 192 -4.92 -12.59 -1.24
CA THR A 192 -3.48 -12.57 -1.54
C THR A 192 -2.76 -13.88 -1.20
N ARG A 193 -3.48 -14.93 -0.76
CA ARG A 193 -2.84 -16.17 -0.28
C ARG A 193 -1.88 -16.80 -1.29
N THR A 194 -2.24 -16.83 -2.58
CA THR A 194 -1.38 -17.44 -3.60
C THR A 194 -0.20 -16.53 -3.92
N LEU A 195 -0.40 -15.22 -4.02
CA LEU A 195 0.67 -14.24 -4.19
C LEU A 195 1.68 -14.27 -3.03
N GLU A 196 1.18 -14.30 -1.80
CA GLU A 196 1.96 -14.35 -0.57
C GLU A 196 2.78 -15.64 -0.47
N ALA A 197 2.19 -16.78 -0.81
CA ALA A 197 2.90 -18.06 -0.85
C ALA A 197 4.13 -18.03 -1.79
N VAL A 198 4.07 -17.30 -2.91
CA VAL A 198 5.23 -17.13 -3.81
C VAL A 198 6.40 -16.45 -3.10
N PHE A 199 6.15 -15.47 -2.23
CA PHE A 199 7.23 -14.85 -1.45
C PHE A 199 7.81 -15.82 -0.42
N GLY A 200 6.98 -16.61 0.25
CA GLY A 200 7.44 -17.66 1.17
C GLY A 200 8.34 -18.69 0.49
N LEU A 201 7.93 -19.16 -0.69
CA LEU A 201 8.70 -20.13 -1.49
C LEU A 201 10.04 -19.59 -1.97
N SER A 202 10.16 -18.26 -2.15
CA SER A 202 11.43 -17.63 -2.53
C SER A 202 12.54 -17.80 -1.49
N LEU A 203 12.20 -18.15 -0.25
CA LEU A 203 13.15 -18.45 0.82
C LEU A 203 13.64 -19.91 0.81
N CYS A 204 12.91 -20.82 0.16
CA CYS A 204 13.26 -22.22 0.12
C CYS A 204 14.46 -22.44 -0.83
N PRO A 205 15.46 -23.26 -0.44
CA PRO A 205 16.49 -23.68 -1.36
C PRO A 205 15.82 -24.41 -2.53
N THR A 206 16.09 -24.01 -3.78
CA THR A 206 15.67 -24.76 -4.97
C THR A 206 16.26 -26.17 -4.89
N THR A 207 15.45 -27.13 -4.45
CA THR A 207 15.83 -28.54 -4.42
C THR A 207 15.61 -29.11 -5.83
N GLY A 208 16.67 -29.14 -6.64
CA GLY A 208 16.67 -29.77 -7.97
C GLY A 208 16.82 -28.81 -9.16
N ASP A 209 16.65 -29.33 -10.37
CA ASP A 209 16.75 -28.61 -11.66
C ASP A 209 15.60 -27.61 -11.92
N LEU A 210 14.64 -27.46 -10.99
CA LEU A 210 13.51 -26.55 -11.12
C LEU A 210 13.93 -25.15 -10.66
N SER A 211 14.07 -24.22 -11.62
CA SER A 211 14.41 -22.83 -11.34
C SER A 211 13.20 -22.09 -10.80
N PHE A 212 13.12 -21.92 -9.48
CA PHE A 212 12.17 -20.98 -8.89
C PHE A 212 12.41 -19.57 -9.47
N PRO A 213 11.36 -18.76 -9.72
CA PRO A 213 11.51 -17.40 -10.21
C PRO A 213 12.43 -16.59 -9.32
N ASN A 214 13.53 -16.10 -9.89
CA ASN A 214 14.50 -15.34 -9.14
C ASN A 214 13.94 -13.92 -8.85
N LEU A 215 13.38 -13.72 -7.65
CA LEU A 215 12.87 -12.42 -7.21
C LEU A 215 13.98 -11.42 -6.80
N GLN A 216 15.26 -11.74 -7.05
CA GLN A 216 16.39 -10.86 -6.73
C GLN A 216 16.35 -9.52 -7.47
N SER A 217 15.69 -9.44 -8.62
CA SER A 217 15.58 -8.20 -9.40
C SER A 217 14.65 -7.16 -8.75
N LEU A 218 13.80 -7.55 -7.79
CA LEU A 218 12.82 -6.66 -7.16
C LEU A 218 13.49 -5.58 -6.31
N ILE A 219 13.09 -4.34 -6.58
CA ILE A 219 13.56 -3.11 -5.93
C ILE A 219 12.40 -2.40 -5.23
N ASP A 220 11.20 -2.45 -5.82
CA ASP A 220 9.99 -1.82 -5.31
C ASP A 220 8.86 -2.86 -5.26
N LEU A 221 8.35 -3.12 -4.06
CA LEU A 221 7.24 -4.03 -3.82
C LEU A 221 6.17 -3.30 -3.02
N SER A 222 4.98 -3.17 -3.59
CA SER A 222 3.82 -2.61 -2.91
C SER A 222 2.62 -3.51 -3.06
N VAL A 223 2.16 -4.07 -1.94
CA VAL A 223 0.90 -4.78 -1.83
C VAL A 223 0.03 -3.97 -0.89
N ALA A 224 -1.07 -3.42 -1.40
CA ALA A 224 -1.97 -2.59 -0.62
C ALA A 224 -2.63 -3.38 0.52
N SER A 225 -2.97 -2.66 1.60
CA SER A 225 -3.66 -3.27 2.74
C SER A 225 -5.05 -3.79 2.35
N THR A 226 -5.32 -5.02 2.80
CA THR A 226 -6.54 -5.80 2.61
C THR A 226 -7.59 -5.55 3.69
N VAL A 227 -7.32 -4.63 4.63
CA VAL A 227 -8.24 -4.33 5.72
C VAL A 227 -9.40 -3.48 5.19
N GLY A 228 -10.36 -4.13 4.53
CA GLY A 228 -11.57 -3.55 3.98
C GLY A 228 -12.69 -3.39 5.02
N ASN A 229 -13.65 -2.52 4.70
CA ASN A 229 -14.80 -2.17 5.55
C ASN A 229 -15.90 -3.23 5.58
N PHE A 230 -15.99 -4.12 4.58
CA PHE A 230 -17.22 -4.89 4.37
C PHE A 230 -17.14 -6.34 4.84
N LEU A 231 -16.07 -7.08 4.55
CA LEU A 231 -15.88 -8.44 5.04
C LEU A 231 -14.38 -8.78 5.04
N PRO A 232 -13.65 -8.63 6.15
CA PRO A 232 -12.27 -9.14 6.22
C PRO A 232 -12.19 -10.63 5.89
N ASN A 233 -11.06 -11.05 5.35
CA ASN A 233 -10.63 -12.43 5.56
C ASN A 233 -10.29 -12.57 7.06
N LEU A 234 -11.19 -13.19 7.84
CA LEU A 234 -10.99 -13.50 9.28
C LEU A 234 -9.96 -14.63 9.50
N ASP A 235 -9.47 -15.21 8.40
CA ASP A 235 -8.55 -16.34 8.30
C ASP A 235 -7.82 -16.11 6.96
N PRO A 236 -6.49 -16.00 6.85
CA PRO A 236 -5.44 -16.70 7.60
C PRO A 236 -4.35 -15.78 8.21
N GLU A 237 -3.37 -16.37 8.91
CA GLU A 237 -2.12 -15.74 9.37
C GLU A 237 -1.16 -15.49 8.19
N ASN A 238 -1.18 -14.31 7.55
CA ASN A 238 -0.25 -13.98 6.47
C ASN A 238 1.19 -13.69 6.92
N THR A 239 1.47 -13.88 8.21
CA THR A 239 2.67 -13.37 8.88
C THR A 239 3.93 -13.90 8.22
N ALA A 240 4.03 -15.21 8.00
CA ALA A 240 5.26 -15.80 7.50
C ALA A 240 5.59 -15.33 6.07
N GLU A 241 4.58 -15.30 5.22
CA GLU A 241 4.67 -14.88 3.83
C GLU A 241 4.97 -13.38 3.70
N ALA A 242 4.28 -12.53 4.47
CA ALA A 242 4.53 -11.10 4.51
C ALA A 242 5.95 -10.80 5.01
N LEU A 243 6.41 -11.49 6.07
CA LEU A 243 7.78 -11.34 6.60
C LEU A 243 8.84 -11.87 5.63
N SER A 244 8.49 -12.77 4.70
CA SER A 244 9.43 -13.30 3.71
C SER A 244 9.92 -12.22 2.73
N THR A 245 9.11 -11.18 2.50
CA THR A 245 9.48 -10.04 1.65
C THR A 245 10.70 -9.25 2.16
N PHE A 246 11.01 -9.31 3.46
CA PHE A 246 12.18 -8.65 4.05
C PHE A 246 13.52 -9.33 3.70
N TYR A 247 13.48 -10.56 3.19
CA TYR A 247 14.67 -11.28 2.74
C TYR A 247 15.03 -10.99 1.27
N LEU A 248 14.20 -10.21 0.56
CA LEU A 248 14.50 -9.81 -0.82
C LEU A 248 15.77 -8.94 -0.85
N PRO A 249 16.82 -9.33 -1.57
CA PRO A 249 18.16 -8.79 -1.34
C PRO A 249 18.36 -7.37 -1.85
N ASN A 250 17.58 -6.93 -2.85
CA ASN A 250 17.73 -5.62 -3.49
C ASN A 250 16.58 -4.66 -3.20
N ILE A 251 15.68 -5.03 -2.28
CA ILE A 251 14.48 -4.23 -1.99
C ILE A 251 14.87 -2.87 -1.39
N ARG A 252 14.29 -1.81 -1.95
CA ARG A 252 14.51 -0.42 -1.50
C ARG A 252 13.25 0.22 -0.94
N ARG A 253 12.09 -0.17 -1.49
CA ARG A 253 10.76 0.28 -1.08
C ARG A 253 9.88 -0.95 -0.89
N LEU A 254 9.31 -1.07 0.30
CA LEU A 254 8.45 -2.18 0.67
C LEU A 254 7.17 -1.61 1.28
N SER A 255 6.02 -2.05 0.77
CA SER A 255 4.71 -1.77 1.32
C SER A 255 3.99 -3.09 1.53
N VAL A 256 3.72 -3.44 2.78
CA VAL A 256 3.25 -4.77 3.17
C VAL A 256 2.27 -4.70 4.35
N SER A 257 1.22 -5.52 4.29
CA SER A 257 0.30 -5.75 5.40
C SER A 257 0.75 -6.98 6.18
N ILE A 258 0.94 -6.85 7.49
CA ILE A 258 1.43 -7.93 8.34
C ILE A 258 0.45 -8.16 9.47
N ASP A 259 0.06 -9.41 9.65
CA ASP A 259 -0.84 -9.84 10.72
C ASP A 259 -0.17 -9.81 12.10
N ASN A 260 -0.98 -10.02 13.13
CA ASN A 260 -0.55 -9.97 14.53
C ASN A 260 -0.63 -11.35 15.16
N PRO A 261 0.37 -12.22 14.92
CA PRO A 261 0.39 -13.56 15.49
C PRO A 261 0.59 -13.47 16.99
N VAL A 262 0.05 -14.43 17.76
CA VAL A 262 0.29 -14.49 19.22
C VAL A 262 1.80 -14.51 19.54
N GLN A 263 2.58 -15.21 18.70
CA GLN A 263 4.03 -15.26 18.79
C GLN A 263 4.66 -14.75 17.49
N PHE A 264 5.46 -13.70 17.60
CA PHE A 264 6.22 -13.19 16.47
C PHE A 264 7.51 -14.01 16.25
N THR A 265 7.66 -14.56 15.05
CA THR A 265 8.89 -15.24 14.62
C THR A 265 9.19 -14.94 13.17
N TRP A 266 10.46 -14.70 12.86
CA TRP A 266 10.92 -14.61 11.47
C TRP A 266 10.82 -15.98 10.78
N PRO A 267 10.47 -16.02 9.47
CA PRO A 267 10.37 -17.27 8.70
C PRO A 267 11.67 -18.08 8.63
N ASN A 268 12.82 -17.41 8.70
CA ASN A 268 14.14 -18.03 8.71
C ASN A 268 14.76 -17.92 10.12
N PRO A 269 15.52 -18.94 10.60
CA PRO A 269 16.25 -18.87 11.86
C PRO A 269 17.17 -17.65 11.99
N LEU A 270 17.71 -17.17 10.87
CA LEU A 270 18.47 -15.92 10.83
C LEU A 270 17.53 -14.75 10.48
N PRO A 271 17.52 -13.67 11.29
CA PRO A 271 16.80 -12.45 10.95
C PRO A 271 17.24 -11.90 9.58
N PRO A 272 16.35 -11.24 8.83
CA PRO A 272 16.70 -10.67 7.54
C PRO A 272 17.69 -9.51 7.70
N ASN A 273 18.43 -9.21 6.63
CA ASN A 273 19.31 -8.05 6.55
C ASN A 273 18.96 -7.22 5.29
N PRO A 274 17.86 -6.45 5.32
CA PRO A 274 17.41 -5.65 4.18
C PRO A 274 18.28 -4.40 4.02
N ALA A 275 19.52 -4.59 3.58
CA ALA A 275 20.56 -3.55 3.59
C ALA A 275 20.23 -2.33 2.72
N PHE A 276 19.43 -2.50 1.66
CA PHE A 276 19.05 -1.41 0.75
C PHE A 276 17.67 -0.80 1.04
N LEU A 277 16.94 -1.33 2.03
CA LEU A 277 15.59 -0.85 2.35
C LEU A 277 15.66 0.57 2.94
N THR A 278 15.00 1.50 2.27
CA THR A 278 15.00 2.93 2.64
C THR A 278 13.60 3.50 2.85
N SER A 279 12.56 2.87 2.29
CA SER A 279 11.15 3.23 2.51
C SER A 279 10.37 2.00 2.91
N LEU A 280 9.56 2.11 3.96
CA LEU A 280 8.75 1.02 4.47
C LEU A 280 7.35 1.53 4.82
N ASP A 281 6.32 0.90 4.23
CA ASP A 281 4.93 1.12 4.60
C ASP A 281 4.40 -0.17 5.25
N ILE A 282 3.98 -0.05 6.51
CA ILE A 282 3.42 -1.15 7.31
C ILE A 282 1.95 -0.90 7.55
N TYR A 283 1.14 -1.91 7.28
CA TYR A 283 -0.29 -1.95 7.56
C TYR A 283 -0.63 -3.10 8.51
N ARG A 284 -1.72 -2.95 9.29
CA ARG A 284 -2.30 -3.93 10.23
C ARG A 284 -1.44 -4.28 11.47
N LEU A 285 -0.11 -4.27 11.37
CA LEU A 285 0.80 -4.66 12.45
C LEU A 285 0.61 -3.79 13.71
N ARG A 286 0.55 -4.42 14.88
CA ARG A 286 0.44 -3.78 16.19
C ARG A 286 1.81 -3.35 16.72
N GLU A 287 1.76 -2.38 17.62
CA GLU A 287 2.92 -1.68 18.18
C GLU A 287 3.92 -2.63 18.84
N CYS A 288 3.43 -3.72 19.45
CA CYS A 288 4.25 -4.72 20.13
C CYS A 288 5.27 -5.42 19.22
N TYR A 289 5.05 -5.44 17.90
CA TYR A 289 5.95 -6.09 16.94
C TYR A 289 6.77 -5.11 16.09
N LEU A 290 6.48 -3.81 16.16
CA LEU A 290 7.23 -2.80 15.42
C LEU A 290 8.73 -2.85 15.74
N ALA A 291 9.10 -3.04 17.00
CA ALA A 291 10.50 -3.10 17.39
C ALA A 291 11.25 -4.26 16.69
N SER A 292 10.59 -5.42 16.54
CA SER A 292 11.16 -6.57 15.84
C SER A 292 11.49 -6.24 14.38
N ILE A 293 10.59 -5.53 13.69
CA ILE A 293 10.80 -5.10 12.29
C ILE A 293 11.86 -3.99 12.20
N LEU A 294 11.74 -2.94 13.03
CA LEU A 294 12.64 -1.78 12.96
C LEU A 294 14.06 -2.10 13.45
N SER A 295 14.22 -3.16 14.25
CA SER A 295 15.53 -3.66 14.66
C SER A 295 16.38 -4.16 13.49
N VAL A 296 15.78 -4.64 12.40
CA VAL A 296 16.52 -5.16 11.22
C VAL A 296 16.63 -4.16 10.07
N THR A 297 15.83 -3.10 10.04
CA THR A 297 15.79 -2.11 8.95
C THR A 297 16.68 -0.89 9.21
N LYS A 298 17.97 -1.13 9.46
CA LYS A 298 18.88 -0.08 9.98
C LYS A 298 19.13 1.10 9.05
N ASN A 299 18.86 1.00 7.75
CA ASN A 299 19.05 2.07 6.76
C ASN A 299 17.77 2.83 6.39
N LEU A 300 16.68 2.61 7.14
CA LEU A 300 15.37 3.18 6.84
C LEU A 300 15.37 4.71 6.92
N LYS A 301 14.79 5.37 5.92
CA LYS A 301 14.67 6.84 5.84
C LYS A 301 13.24 7.32 5.91
N SER A 302 12.31 6.55 5.37
CA SER A 302 10.88 6.87 5.39
C SER A 302 10.09 5.67 5.94
N LEU A 303 9.21 5.94 6.89
CA LEU A 303 8.32 4.94 7.50
C LEU A 303 6.89 5.47 7.44
N ARG A 304 6.00 4.74 6.78
CA ARG A 304 4.55 4.88 6.94
C ARG A 304 4.03 3.74 7.80
N TYR A 305 3.30 4.08 8.85
CA TYR A 305 2.72 3.12 9.77
C TYR A 305 1.23 3.40 9.91
N GLU A 306 0.42 2.46 9.44
CA GLU A 306 -1.03 2.51 9.56
C GLU A 306 -1.47 1.64 10.73
N TRP A 307 -1.80 2.31 11.85
CA TRP A 307 -2.39 1.66 13.00
C TRP A 307 -3.86 1.33 12.69
N HIS A 308 -4.26 0.09 12.95
CA HIS A 308 -5.63 -0.35 12.71
C HIS A 308 -6.17 -1.11 13.93
N TYR A 309 -7.43 -0.86 14.28
CA TYR A 309 -8.14 -1.63 15.28
C TYR A 309 -9.58 -1.95 14.85
N ARG A 310 -9.89 -3.24 14.89
CA ARG A 310 -11.26 -3.75 14.83
C ARG A 310 -11.39 -4.94 15.78
N PRO A 311 -12.44 -5.05 16.60
CA PRO A 311 -12.50 -6.01 17.69
C PRO A 311 -12.45 -7.50 17.28
N ASP A 312 -12.79 -7.82 16.04
CA ASP A 312 -12.85 -9.18 15.48
C ASP A 312 -11.61 -9.56 14.63
N ILE A 313 -10.58 -8.70 14.59
CA ILE A 313 -9.30 -8.99 13.91
C ILE A 313 -8.22 -9.21 14.96
N ASP A 314 -7.46 -10.30 14.83
CA ASP A 314 -6.28 -10.59 15.64
C ASP A 314 -6.58 -10.48 17.15
N GLU A 315 -7.74 -10.97 17.60
CA GLU A 315 -8.36 -10.69 18.90
C GLU A 315 -7.42 -10.90 20.11
N HIS A 316 -6.44 -11.79 19.98
CA HIS A 316 -5.47 -12.11 21.03
C HIS A 316 -4.37 -11.05 21.21
N VAL A 317 -4.13 -10.20 20.21
CA VAL A 317 -3.04 -9.21 20.21
C VAL A 317 -3.57 -7.80 19.98
N SER A 318 -4.53 -7.65 19.07
CA SER A 318 -5.13 -6.38 18.71
C SER A 318 -6.21 -6.01 19.73
N ILE A 319 -5.82 -5.18 20.70
CA ILE A 319 -6.70 -4.66 21.76
C ILE A 319 -7.07 -3.19 21.51
N ASP A 320 -8.10 -2.73 22.21
CA ASP A 320 -8.66 -1.36 22.19
C ASP A 320 -7.72 -0.28 22.76
N THR A 321 -6.50 -0.66 23.14
CA THR A 321 -5.52 0.24 23.73
C THR A 321 -4.41 0.51 22.73
N VAL A 322 -4.18 1.79 22.42
CA VAL A 322 -3.05 2.26 21.63
C VAL A 322 -1.82 2.37 22.52
N LEU A 323 -0.77 1.62 22.20
CA LEU A 323 0.45 1.49 23.02
C LEU A 323 1.52 2.50 22.60
N LEU A 324 1.29 3.80 22.87
CA LEU A 324 2.16 4.87 22.40
C LEU A 324 3.60 4.75 22.95
N ASP A 325 3.80 4.23 24.16
CA ASP A 325 5.14 3.98 24.70
C ASP A 325 5.91 2.90 23.94
N THR A 326 5.22 1.81 23.61
CA THR A 326 5.79 0.72 22.81
C THR A 326 6.10 1.19 21.38
N MET A 327 5.20 1.99 20.79
CA MET A 327 5.38 2.59 19.47
C MET A 327 6.66 3.44 19.41
N ILE A 328 6.87 4.34 20.38
CA ILE A 328 8.06 5.20 20.38
C ILE A 328 9.34 4.43 20.67
N GLU A 329 9.31 3.43 21.57
CA GLU A 329 10.46 2.56 21.81
C GLU A 329 10.90 1.85 20.53
N ALA A 330 9.95 1.38 19.71
CA ALA A 330 10.23 0.79 18.42
C ALA A 330 10.82 1.81 17.42
N PHE A 331 10.27 3.02 17.30
CA PHE A 331 10.80 4.03 16.37
C PHE A 331 12.24 4.45 16.71
N LEU A 332 12.62 4.40 17.99
CA LEU A 332 13.97 4.76 18.41
C LEU A 332 15.05 3.80 17.88
N GLU A 333 14.68 2.57 17.46
CA GLU A 333 15.59 1.61 16.79
C GLU A 333 16.19 2.13 15.48
N VAL A 334 15.50 3.10 14.85
CA VAL A 334 15.91 3.76 13.59
C VAL A 334 16.07 5.28 13.79
N SER A 335 16.27 5.74 15.03
CA SER A 335 16.40 7.17 15.36
C SER A 335 17.55 7.89 14.65
N ASP A 336 18.59 7.13 14.27
CA ASP A 336 19.81 7.62 13.62
C ASP A 336 19.73 7.63 12.08
N THR A 337 18.63 7.17 11.49
CA THR A 337 18.47 7.05 10.03
C THR A 337 17.14 7.59 9.51
N LEU A 338 16.05 7.46 10.28
CA LEU A 338 14.73 7.87 9.87
C LEU A 338 14.61 9.41 9.74
N GLU A 339 14.20 9.86 8.54
CA GLU A 339 14.02 11.27 8.20
C GLU A 339 12.54 11.65 8.08
N GLU A 340 11.69 10.69 7.73
CA GLU A 340 10.25 10.88 7.54
C GLU A 340 9.46 9.79 8.28
N LEU A 341 8.51 10.20 9.12
CA LEU A 341 7.61 9.32 9.83
C LEU A 341 6.17 9.74 9.57
N HIS A 342 5.38 8.82 9.04
CA HIS A 342 3.96 9.02 8.77
C HIS A 342 3.15 7.98 9.55
N ILE A 343 2.38 8.43 10.52
CA ILE A 343 1.45 7.60 11.29
C ILE A 343 0.02 7.97 10.88
N THR A 344 -0.76 6.95 10.52
CA THR A 344 -2.22 7.04 10.39
C THR A 344 -2.88 6.06 11.34
N ALA A 345 -4.13 6.31 11.69
CA ALA A 345 -4.89 5.45 12.58
C ALA A 345 -6.33 5.26 12.09
N TRP A 346 -6.78 4.01 12.09
CA TRP A 346 -8.13 3.64 11.67
C TRP A 346 -8.79 2.74 12.70
N ILE A 347 -10.08 2.98 12.94
CA ILE A 347 -10.95 2.12 13.72
C ILE A 347 -12.15 1.72 12.87
N ALA A 348 -12.65 0.52 13.08
CA ALA A 348 -13.87 0.05 12.46
C ALA A 348 -14.73 -0.71 13.46
N ALA A 349 -16.04 -0.72 13.22
CA ALA A 349 -16.97 -1.61 13.92
C ALA A 349 -16.77 -3.07 13.48
N ALA A 350 -16.86 -4.01 14.43
CA ALA A 350 -16.93 -5.44 14.11
C ALA A 350 -18.33 -5.81 13.60
N PHE A 351 -18.62 -5.55 12.33
CA PHE A 351 -19.93 -5.89 11.73
C PHE A 351 -20.27 -7.38 11.87
N SER A 352 -19.26 -8.26 11.87
CA SER A 352 -19.38 -9.70 12.11
C SER A 352 -19.98 -10.03 13.49
N GLN A 353 -19.72 -9.18 14.48
CA GLN A 353 -20.23 -9.29 15.85
C GLN A 353 -21.53 -8.48 16.05
N GLY A 354 -22.11 -7.94 14.98
CA GLY A 354 -23.31 -7.10 15.03
C GLY A 354 -23.06 -5.71 15.62
N MET A 355 -21.80 -5.24 15.63
CA MET A 355 -21.45 -3.89 16.04
C MET A 355 -21.71 -2.91 14.89
N TYR A 356 -22.33 -1.77 15.22
CA TYR A 356 -22.62 -0.71 14.25
C TYR A 356 -21.83 0.58 14.50
N ASP A 357 -21.38 0.77 15.73
CA ASP A 357 -20.55 1.91 16.14
C ASP A 357 -19.08 1.49 16.23
N ASP A 358 -18.15 2.36 15.85
CA ASP A 358 -16.73 2.05 16.06
C ASP A 358 -16.44 1.94 17.56
N PRO A 359 -15.56 1.02 17.96
CA PRO A 359 -15.23 0.82 19.35
C PRO A 359 -14.61 2.07 19.98
N ASP A 360 -14.82 2.23 21.27
CA ASP A 360 -14.01 3.16 22.06
C ASP A 360 -12.59 2.62 22.16
N ILE A 361 -11.61 3.54 22.18
CA ILE A 361 -10.20 3.19 22.35
C ILE A 361 -9.58 4.03 23.47
N THR A 362 -8.51 3.52 24.05
CA THR A 362 -7.76 4.20 25.11
C THR A 362 -6.29 4.35 24.72
N PHE A 363 -5.61 5.33 25.31
CA PHE A 363 -4.17 5.53 25.11
C PHE A 363 -3.38 5.09 26.33
N ARG A 364 -2.32 4.33 26.08
CA ARG A 364 -1.28 4.05 27.07
C ARG A 364 -0.11 5.01 26.89
N LYS A 365 0.20 5.77 27.95
CA LYS A 365 1.33 6.71 28.03
C LYS A 365 1.31 7.77 26.89
N SER A 366 2.45 8.03 26.22
CA SER A 366 2.60 9.14 25.26
C SER A 366 3.81 8.98 24.35
N LEU A 367 3.77 9.62 23.18
CA LEU A 367 4.90 9.71 22.23
C LEU A 367 5.98 10.74 22.60
N ALA A 368 6.02 11.26 23.84
CA ALA A 368 6.91 12.37 24.23
C ALA A 368 8.40 12.14 23.92
N GLN A 369 8.84 10.88 23.87
CA GLN A 369 10.21 10.51 23.53
C GLN A 369 10.56 10.64 22.04
N ILE A 370 9.62 11.04 21.18
CA ILE A 370 9.89 11.34 19.77
C ILE A 370 10.89 12.50 19.60
N SER A 371 11.01 13.35 20.61
CA SER A 371 12.07 14.36 20.76
C SER A 371 13.50 13.79 20.65
N ARG A 372 13.69 12.49 20.92
CA ARG A 372 14.99 11.78 20.85
C ARG A 372 15.36 11.32 19.45
N MET A 373 14.47 11.45 18.46
CA MET A 373 14.76 11.12 17.07
C MET A 373 15.79 12.10 16.50
N LYS A 374 16.96 11.58 16.09
CA LYS A 374 18.13 12.44 15.79
C LYS A 374 18.14 12.99 14.37
N ARG A 375 17.35 12.40 13.46
CA ARG A 375 17.31 12.78 12.04
C ARG A 375 15.93 13.09 11.48
N LEU A 376 14.89 12.98 12.30
CA LEU A 376 13.51 13.18 11.86
C LEU A 376 13.31 14.64 11.42
N LYS A 377 12.94 14.83 10.16
CA LYS A 377 12.68 16.13 9.52
C LYS A 377 11.19 16.32 9.26
N THR A 378 10.47 15.25 8.94
CA THR A 378 9.04 15.30 8.62
C THR A 378 8.29 14.32 9.52
N LEU A 379 7.25 14.82 10.19
CA LEU A 379 6.38 14.03 11.04
C LEU A 379 4.94 14.26 10.62
N HIS A 380 4.26 13.20 10.19
CA HIS A 380 2.81 13.16 10.05
C HIS A 380 2.23 12.25 11.13
N VAL A 381 1.31 12.74 11.94
CA VAL A 381 0.81 12.01 13.11
C VAL A 381 -0.62 12.42 13.48
N PRO A 382 -1.45 11.51 14.03
CA PRO A 382 -2.74 11.89 14.57
C PRO A 382 -2.60 12.91 15.69
N TRP A 383 -3.41 13.97 15.63
CA TRP A 383 -3.43 15.02 16.65
C TRP A 383 -3.53 14.42 18.07
N VAL A 384 -4.43 13.45 18.24
CA VAL A 384 -4.71 12.79 19.52
C VAL A 384 -3.53 11.98 20.07
N PHE A 385 -2.57 11.56 19.25
CA PHE A 385 -1.38 10.85 19.74
C PHE A 385 -0.40 11.80 20.45
N LEU A 386 -0.46 13.11 20.16
CA LEU A 386 0.33 14.13 20.84
C LEU A 386 -0.43 14.74 22.03
N THR A 387 -1.74 14.96 21.89
CA THR A 387 -2.54 15.66 22.90
C THR A 387 -3.27 14.75 23.89
N GLY A 388 -3.48 13.47 23.56
CA GLY A 388 -4.30 12.52 24.31
C GLY A 388 -5.78 12.51 23.90
N TRP A 389 -6.59 11.69 24.59
CA TRP A 389 -8.02 11.50 24.32
C TRP A 389 -8.83 12.67 24.88
N GLY A 390 -9.01 13.71 24.06
CA GLY A 390 -9.80 14.90 24.40
C GLY A 390 -9.36 16.10 23.58
N ILE A 391 -10.32 16.88 23.07
CA ILE A 391 -10.07 18.15 22.38
C ILE A 391 -9.69 19.25 23.40
N LEU A 392 -10.09 19.08 24.66
CA LEU A 392 -9.86 20.04 25.73
C LEU A 392 -8.56 19.81 26.50
N PRO A 393 -7.88 20.88 26.92
CA PRO A 393 -6.46 20.90 27.17
C PRO A 393 -6.22 20.56 28.63
N THR A 394 -6.04 19.28 28.94
CA THR A 394 -5.18 18.91 30.09
C THR A 394 -3.76 18.81 29.53
N ILE A 395 -3.21 19.99 29.21
CA ILE A 395 -2.13 20.25 28.25
C ILE A 395 -0.88 19.43 28.57
N LYS A 396 -0.62 18.42 27.74
CA LYS A 396 0.76 18.01 27.46
C LYS A 396 1.26 18.93 26.35
N GLN A 397 2.30 19.71 26.64
CA GLN A 397 2.83 20.68 25.69
C GLN A 397 3.39 19.95 24.47
N ILE A 398 2.74 20.11 23.32
CA ILE A 398 3.11 19.46 22.05
C ILE A 398 4.53 19.84 21.68
N GLY A 399 4.88 21.13 21.76
CA GLY A 399 6.17 21.63 21.29
C GLY A 399 7.37 21.01 22.01
N HIS A 400 7.23 20.65 23.30
CA HIS A 400 8.29 19.99 24.06
C HIS A 400 8.52 18.53 23.68
N THR A 401 7.56 17.90 23.01
CA THR A 401 7.69 16.51 22.55
C THR A 401 8.38 16.39 21.19
N LEU A 402 8.49 17.48 20.43
CA LEU A 402 9.01 17.43 19.06
C LEU A 402 10.54 17.38 19.02
N PRO A 403 11.13 16.65 18.05
CA PRO A 403 12.58 16.65 17.85
C PRO A 403 13.09 18.01 17.35
N THR A 404 14.28 18.38 17.78
CA THR A 404 14.93 19.66 17.41
C THR A 404 15.25 19.76 15.91
N THR A 405 15.36 18.61 15.22
CA THR A 405 15.62 18.49 13.78
C THR A 405 14.37 18.59 12.92
N LEU A 406 13.18 18.58 13.53
CA LEU A 406 11.91 18.57 12.82
C LEU A 406 11.73 19.87 12.03
N GLN A 407 11.37 19.76 10.76
CA GLN A 407 11.15 20.88 9.84
C GLN A 407 9.67 20.99 9.47
N HIS A 408 8.99 19.86 9.31
CA HIS A 408 7.61 19.80 8.85
C HIS A 408 6.80 18.91 9.79
N LEU A 409 5.76 19.48 10.39
CA LEU A 409 4.78 18.76 11.18
C LEU A 409 3.43 18.78 10.44
N THR A 410 2.84 17.62 10.22
CA THR A 410 1.47 17.51 9.71
C THR A 410 0.63 16.72 10.71
N LEU A 411 -0.53 17.29 11.05
CA LEU A 411 -1.45 16.70 12.01
C LEU A 411 -2.68 16.21 11.25
N ASN A 412 -3.08 14.97 11.47
CA ASN A 412 -4.28 14.41 10.87
C ASN A 412 -5.41 14.25 11.90
N ARG A 413 -6.62 13.98 11.38
CA ARG A 413 -7.88 13.86 12.12
C ARG A 413 -8.16 12.46 12.65
N ASP A 414 -7.24 11.53 12.45
CA ASP A 414 -7.50 10.13 12.74
C ASP A 414 -7.89 9.98 14.21
N LEU A 415 -8.96 9.20 14.45
CA LEU A 415 -9.55 8.94 15.76
C LEU A 415 -10.21 10.14 16.45
N MET A 416 -10.26 11.33 15.83
CA MET A 416 -10.95 12.49 16.39
C MET A 416 -12.46 12.37 16.20
N ARG A 417 -13.19 12.11 17.29
CA ARG A 417 -14.66 12.17 17.32
C ARG A 417 -15.14 13.59 17.68
N VAL A 418 -16.08 14.14 16.91
CA VAL A 418 -16.75 15.40 17.26
C VAL A 418 -17.68 15.13 18.44
N ARG A 419 -17.31 15.57 19.65
CA ARG A 419 -18.26 15.64 20.77
C ARG A 419 -18.94 17.01 20.74
N GLU A 420 -20.26 17.02 20.97
CA GLU A 420 -21.22 18.08 20.62
C GLU A 420 -21.05 19.44 21.33
N LEU A 421 -20.00 19.67 22.13
CA LEU A 421 -19.95 20.79 23.06
C LEU A 421 -19.10 22.00 22.60
N GLU A 422 -18.06 21.81 21.78
CA GLU A 422 -17.25 22.91 21.25
C GLU A 422 -16.86 22.69 19.78
N PRO A 423 -16.75 23.76 18.94
CA PRO A 423 -16.25 23.65 17.58
C PRO A 423 -14.80 23.15 17.59
N PRO A 424 -14.53 21.91 17.14
CA PRO A 424 -13.22 21.28 17.30
C PRO A 424 -12.09 22.05 16.59
N ASP A 425 -12.39 22.68 15.45
CA ASP A 425 -11.46 23.54 14.73
C ASP A 425 -11.01 24.74 15.58
N LYS A 426 -11.93 25.42 16.28
CA LYS A 426 -11.60 26.57 17.15
C LYS A 426 -10.74 26.16 18.33
N ALA A 427 -11.03 24.99 18.92
CA ALA A 427 -10.25 24.44 20.02
C ALA A 427 -8.82 24.11 19.59
N MET A 428 -8.62 23.55 18.39
CA MET A 428 -7.29 23.28 17.83
C MET A 428 -6.46 24.55 17.62
N VAL A 429 -7.06 25.61 17.05
CA VAL A 429 -6.37 26.91 16.88
C VAL A 429 -5.98 27.50 18.23
N SER A 430 -6.91 27.47 19.19
CA SER A 430 -6.68 28.02 20.53
C SER A 430 -5.57 27.24 21.27
N ALA A 431 -5.51 25.91 21.08
CA ALA A 431 -4.44 25.08 21.62
C ALA A 431 -3.07 25.46 21.01
N LEU A 432 -2.99 25.70 19.70
CA LEU A 432 -1.74 26.13 19.07
C LEU A 432 -1.30 27.52 19.53
N GLU A 433 -2.22 28.48 19.59
CA GLU A 433 -1.93 29.82 20.10
C GLU A 433 -1.34 29.75 21.51
N GLN A 434 -1.90 28.89 22.36
CA GLN A 434 -1.39 28.66 23.70
C GLN A 434 0.01 28.02 23.71
N GLU A 435 0.28 27.05 22.84
CA GLU A 435 1.61 26.43 22.69
C GLU A 435 2.68 27.45 22.25
N PHE A 436 2.34 28.32 21.30
CA PHE A 436 3.23 29.39 20.85
C PHE A 436 3.44 30.45 21.94
N ALA A 437 2.38 30.85 22.65
CA ALA A 437 2.48 31.80 23.76
C ALA A 437 3.35 31.28 24.92
N ASN A 438 3.29 29.96 25.17
CA ASN A 438 4.11 29.29 26.19
C ASN A 438 5.54 29.01 25.73
N GLY A 439 5.90 29.31 24.48
CA GLY A 439 7.23 29.06 23.93
C GLY A 439 7.55 27.57 23.70
N ALA A 440 6.54 26.69 23.65
CA ALA A 440 6.74 25.24 23.56
C ALA A 440 7.52 24.83 22.30
N PHE A 441 7.32 25.53 21.19
CA PHE A 441 8.00 25.27 19.92
C PHE A 441 9.44 25.80 19.84
N TRP A 442 9.93 26.53 20.86
CA TRP A 442 11.32 27.02 20.86
C TRP A 442 12.37 25.90 20.87
N ASN A 443 11.98 24.70 21.28
CA ASN A 443 12.84 23.51 21.18
C ASN A 443 12.95 22.99 19.74
N ALA A 444 11.92 23.16 18.92
CA ALA A 444 11.90 22.78 17.50
C ALA A 444 12.45 23.92 16.62
N LYS A 445 13.71 24.32 16.84
CA LYS A 445 14.34 25.46 16.15
C LYS A 445 14.39 25.34 14.62
N SER A 446 14.29 24.12 14.10
CA SER A 446 14.32 23.84 12.67
C SER A 446 12.93 23.86 12.02
N LEU A 447 11.87 24.06 12.82
CA LEU A 447 10.49 23.96 12.36
C LEU A 447 10.16 25.10 11.38
N LYS A 448 9.76 24.72 10.17
CA LYS A 448 9.42 25.64 9.08
C LYS A 448 7.93 25.67 8.82
N SER A 449 7.24 24.54 9.00
CA SER A 449 5.81 24.46 8.76
C SER A 449 5.06 23.53 9.71
N ILE A 450 3.83 23.92 10.02
CA ILE A 450 2.83 23.07 10.66
C ILE A 450 1.60 23.05 9.74
N CYS A 451 1.22 21.86 9.30
CA CYS A 451 0.01 21.62 8.54
C CYS A 451 -1.04 21.04 9.49
N LEU A 452 -2.14 21.77 9.66
CA LEU A 452 -3.30 21.29 10.39
C LEU A 452 -4.16 20.41 9.51
N PRO A 453 -4.96 19.52 10.10
CA PRO A 453 -5.82 18.68 9.29
C PRO A 453 -6.85 19.54 8.54
N GLN A 454 -7.68 18.90 7.72
CA GLN A 454 -8.87 19.53 7.09
C GLN A 454 -9.79 20.19 8.14
N SER A 455 -10.97 20.71 7.80
CA SER A 455 -11.95 21.18 8.80
C SER A 455 -12.95 20.09 9.17
N PHE A 456 -13.53 20.14 10.38
CA PHE A 456 -14.60 19.21 10.78
C PHE A 456 -15.90 19.51 10.04
N TYR A 457 -16.00 20.68 9.40
CA TYR A 457 -17.16 21.13 8.64
C TYR A 457 -16.94 20.89 7.15
N ARG A 458 -17.40 19.73 6.66
CA ARG A 458 -17.24 19.30 5.23
C ARG A 458 -17.69 20.34 4.19
N ARG A 459 -18.73 21.14 4.46
CA ARG A 459 -19.27 22.13 3.49
C ARG A 459 -18.77 23.57 3.71
N GLY A 460 -18.03 23.84 4.77
CA GLY A 460 -17.62 25.21 5.15
C GLY A 460 -16.11 25.41 5.21
N GLY A 461 -15.33 24.34 5.30
CA GLY A 461 -13.90 24.45 5.57
C GLY A 461 -13.64 25.13 6.90
N TRP A 462 -12.39 25.55 7.09
CA TRP A 462 -12.00 26.34 8.24
C TRP A 462 -12.70 27.70 8.19
N SER A 463 -13.33 28.14 9.29
CA SER A 463 -13.95 29.47 9.35
C SER A 463 -12.92 30.58 9.10
N GLU A 464 -13.31 31.68 8.45
CA GLU A 464 -12.45 32.85 8.19
C GLU A 464 -11.69 33.30 9.45
N GLU A 465 -12.39 33.37 10.59
CA GLU A 465 -11.79 33.69 11.91
C GLU A 465 -10.59 32.78 12.26
N CYS A 466 -10.68 31.48 12.00
CA CYS A 466 -9.59 30.55 12.28
C CYS A 466 -8.44 30.72 11.28
N GLN A 467 -8.74 30.99 10.01
CA GLN A 467 -7.73 31.23 8.98
C GLN A 467 -6.93 32.49 9.30
N GLU A 468 -7.60 33.61 9.58
CA GLU A 468 -6.96 34.87 9.96
C GLU A 468 -6.10 34.72 11.22
N ARG A 469 -6.61 34.03 12.26
CA ARG A 469 -5.85 33.77 13.49
C ARG A 469 -4.58 32.98 13.23
N LEU A 470 -4.64 31.95 12.38
CA LEU A 470 -3.46 31.16 12.01
C LEU A 470 -2.49 31.93 11.13
N GLU A 471 -2.96 32.75 10.20
CA GLU A 471 -2.10 33.63 9.39
C GLU A 471 -1.33 34.61 10.28
N VAL A 472 -2.01 35.25 11.23
CA VAL A 472 -1.39 36.15 12.21
C VAL A 472 -0.37 35.40 13.07
N LEU A 473 -0.73 34.21 13.57
CA LEU A 473 0.15 33.39 14.41
C LEU A 473 1.40 32.92 13.64
N GLY A 474 1.24 32.51 12.39
CA GLY A 474 2.33 32.10 11.51
C GLY A 474 3.28 33.25 11.19
N ALA A 475 2.74 34.43 10.87
CA ALA A 475 3.52 35.64 10.61
C ALA A 475 4.32 36.08 11.85
N GLN A 476 3.76 35.97 13.05
CA GLN A 476 4.45 36.32 14.30
C GLN A 476 5.55 35.34 14.68
N SER A 477 5.34 34.05 14.41
CA SER A 477 6.27 32.98 14.80
C SER A 477 7.34 32.68 13.76
N GLY A 478 7.16 33.11 12.50
CA GLY A 478 8.03 32.75 11.38
C GLY A 478 7.83 31.30 10.90
N VAL A 479 6.76 30.64 11.34
CA VAL A 479 6.38 29.28 10.93
C VAL A 479 5.23 29.35 9.95
N THR A 480 5.33 28.62 8.84
CA THR A 480 4.25 28.52 7.85
C THR A 480 3.15 27.62 8.39
N LEU A 481 1.97 28.19 8.67
CA LEU A 481 0.80 27.45 9.13
C LEU A 481 -0.14 27.25 7.93
N THR A 482 -0.42 25.99 7.60
CA THR A 482 -1.30 25.63 6.47
C THR A 482 -2.37 24.66 6.91
N PHE A 483 -3.34 24.45 6.03
CA PHE A 483 -4.33 23.39 6.14
C PHE A 483 -4.02 22.29 5.15
N ASP A 484 -4.34 21.06 5.52
CA ASP A 484 -4.28 19.95 4.61
C ASP A 484 -5.36 20.12 3.54
N THR A 485 -4.93 20.31 2.29
CA THR A 485 -5.80 20.39 1.11
C THR A 485 -5.90 19.08 0.36
N SER A 486 -5.26 18.00 0.83
CA SER A 486 -5.32 16.69 0.19
C SER A 486 -6.71 16.08 0.42
N LEU A 487 -7.58 16.27 -0.56
CA LEU A 487 -8.90 15.66 -0.65
C LEU A 487 -8.76 14.18 -1.08
N PRO A 488 -9.74 13.34 -0.72
CA PRO A 488 -10.63 12.74 -1.69
C PRO A 488 -11.78 13.72 -1.87
N GLU A 489 -11.96 14.22 -3.10
CA GLU A 489 -13.20 14.90 -3.46
C GLU A 489 -14.31 13.88 -3.21
N TYR A 490 -15.19 14.18 -2.24
CA TYR A 490 -16.41 13.43 -1.96
C TYR A 490 -17.59 14.19 -2.50
#